data_AF-A0A2V4NS92-F1
#
_entry.id   AF-A0A2V4NS92-F1
#
_cell.length_a   1.000
_cell.length_b   1.000
_cell.length_c   1.000
_cell.angle_alpha   90.00
_cell.angle_beta   90.00
_cell.angle_gamma   90.00
#
_symmetry.space_group_name_H-M   'P 1'
#
loop_
_entity.id
_entity.type
_entity.pdbx_description
1 polymer ?
#
loop_
_entity_poly.entity_id
_entity_poly.type
_entity_poly.pdbx_seq_one_letter_code
_entity_poly.pdbx_strand_id
1 'polypeptide(L)' 'GDLSAWPAHHKVIARKEPLHPRHLKDASAYEVAKGMRYQTFATNTRHGQAQFLDARHRKHARIEPKIRDQKASGMRLL' A
#
# COMPACT_ATOMS: atom_id res chain seq x y z
N GLY A 1 -11.99 -5.07 -15.32
CA GLY A 1 -12.83 -5.17 -14.11
C GLY A 1 -13.80 -4.01 -14.13
N ASP A 2 -15.06 -4.25 -13.80
CA ASP A 2 -16.06 -3.19 -13.68
C ASP A 2 -15.71 -2.28 -12.49
N LEU A 3 -15.75 -0.96 -12.73
CA LEU A 3 -15.45 0.09 -11.74
C LEU A 3 -16.70 0.95 -11.45
N SER A 4 -17.88 0.52 -11.89
CA SER A 4 -19.15 1.22 -11.68
C SER A 4 -19.46 1.54 -10.21
N ALA A 5 -19.03 0.67 -9.28
CA ALA A 5 -19.21 0.83 -7.84
C ALA A 5 -18.06 1.62 -7.15
N TRP A 6 -17.10 2.15 -7.90
CA TRP A 6 -15.98 2.88 -7.30
C TRP A 6 -16.45 4.18 -6.65
N PRO A 7 -16.19 4.42 -5.35
CA PRO A 7 -16.76 5.58 -4.68
C PRO A 7 -16.23 6.90 -5.24
N ALA A 8 -17.09 7.92 -5.25
CA ALA A 8 -16.69 9.26 -5.68
C ALA A 8 -15.44 9.75 -4.94
N HIS A 9 -14.51 10.33 -5.69
CA HIS A 9 -13.22 10.87 -5.19
C HIS A 9 -12.24 9.84 -4.62
N HIS A 10 -12.54 8.53 -4.65
CA HIS A 10 -11.52 7.52 -4.37
C HIS A 10 -10.48 7.54 -5.48
N LYS A 11 -9.21 7.56 -5.09
CA LYS A 11 -8.07 7.43 -5.98
C LYS A 11 -7.10 6.39 -5.43
N VAL A 12 -6.33 5.81 -6.34
CA VAL A 12 -5.18 4.98 -6.00
C VAL A 12 -3.93 5.79 -6.31
N ILE A 13 -3.05 5.92 -5.33
CA ILE A 13 -1.73 6.53 -5.51
C ILE A 13 -0.71 5.40 -5.62
N ALA A 14 0.14 5.47 -6.63
CA ALA A 14 1.23 4.52 -6.85
C ALA A 14 2.57 5.20 -6.63
N ARG A 15 3.39 4.64 -5.72
CA ARG A 15 4.78 5.04 -5.53
C ARG A 15 5.69 4.05 -6.23
N LYS A 16 6.57 4.58 -7.07
CA LYS A 16 7.56 3.84 -7.84
C LYS A 16 8.91 3.89 -7.12
N GLU A 17 9.51 2.75 -6.85
CA GLU A 17 10.85 2.62 -6.27
C GLU A 17 11.68 1.64 -7.12
N PRO A 18 13.02 1.80 -7.21
CA PRO A 18 13.87 0.80 -7.85
C PRO A 18 13.63 -0.59 -7.26
N LEU A 19 13.54 -1.61 -8.13
CA LEU A 19 13.33 -2.97 -7.68
C LEU A 19 14.59 -3.52 -7.02
N HIS A 20 14.57 -3.62 -5.69
CA HIS A 20 15.67 -4.18 -4.92
C HIS A 20 15.71 -5.72 -5.04
N PRO A 21 16.89 -6.38 -5.10
CA PRO A 21 17.01 -7.83 -5.26
C PRO A 21 16.21 -8.66 -4.24
N ARG A 22 16.09 -8.16 -3.00
CA ARG A 22 15.26 -8.77 -1.93
C ARG A 22 13.82 -9.03 -2.36
N HIS A 23 13.25 -8.19 -3.22
CA HIS A 23 11.84 -8.26 -3.63
C HIS A 23 11.62 -9.00 -4.95
N LEU A 24 12.67 -9.49 -5.62
CA LEU A 24 12.54 -10.17 -6.91
C LEU A 24 11.64 -11.41 -6.85
N LYS A 25 11.68 -12.16 -5.73
CA LYS A 25 10.86 -13.36 -5.53
C LYS A 25 9.35 -13.05 -5.46
N ASP A 26 9.01 -11.86 -4.99
CA ASP A 26 7.64 -11.41 -4.77
C ASP A 26 7.21 -10.33 -5.80
N ALA A 27 8.04 -10.11 -6.83
CA ALA A 27 7.80 -9.13 -7.87
C ALA A 27 6.90 -9.72 -8.95
N SER A 28 5.94 -8.92 -9.43
CA SER A 28 5.17 -9.31 -10.62
C SER A 28 6.07 -9.27 -11.87
N ALA A 29 5.68 -10.01 -12.92
CA ALA A 29 6.40 -9.98 -14.19
C ALA A 29 6.53 -8.55 -14.76
N TYR A 30 5.53 -7.70 -14.52
CA TYR A 30 5.56 -6.29 -14.89
C TYR A 30 6.63 -5.50 -14.14
N GLU A 31 6.73 -5.71 -12.83
CA GLU A 31 7.75 -5.06 -11.99
C GLU A 31 9.16 -5.46 -12.40
N VAL A 32 9.37 -6.75 -12.68
CA VAL A 32 10.64 -7.28 -13.18
C VAL A 32 10.98 -6.66 -14.53
N ALA A 33 10.05 -6.66 -15.48
CA ALA A 33 10.25 -6.08 -16.81
C ALA A 33 10.56 -4.57 -16.78
N LYS A 34 10.09 -3.86 -15.74
CA LYS A 34 10.34 -2.42 -15.57
C LYS A 34 11.49 -2.10 -14.61
N GLY A 35 12.08 -3.10 -13.95
CA GLY A 35 13.10 -2.91 -12.91
C GLY A 35 12.61 -2.05 -11.74
N MET A 36 11.30 -2.05 -11.47
CA MET A 36 10.66 -1.09 -10.57
C MET A 36 9.60 -1.78 -9.71
N ARG A 37 9.61 -1.50 -8.41
CA ARG A 37 8.57 -1.90 -7.46
C ARG A 37 7.50 -0.82 -7.41
N TYR A 38 6.23 -1.24 -7.46
CA TYR A 38 5.09 -0.34 -7.30
C TYR A 38 4.38 -0.65 -5.98
N GLN A 39 4.28 0.35 -5.12
CA GLN A 39 3.46 0.27 -3.91
C GLN A 39 2.26 1.18 -4.09
N THR A 40 1.07 0.63 -3.90
CA THR A 40 -0.19 1.34 -4.12
C THR A 40 -0.98 1.44 -2.84
N PHE A 41 -1.71 2.55 -2.67
CA PHE A 41 -2.71 2.69 -1.62
C PHE A 41 -3.91 3.48 -2.12
N ALA A 42 -5.09 3.08 -1.66
CA ALA A 42 -6.33 3.78 -1.95
C ALA A 42 -6.57 4.88 -0.92
N THR A 43 -7.12 6.02 -1.36
CA THR A 43 -7.53 7.10 -0.48
C THR A 43 -8.65 7.94 -1.09
N ASN A 44 -9.57 8.42 -0.26
CA ASN A 44 -10.56 9.44 -0.61
C ASN A 44 -10.19 10.85 -0.09
N THR A 45 -8.98 11.02 0.44
CA THR A 45 -8.53 12.32 1.00
C THR A 45 -8.47 13.35 -0.13
N ARG A 46 -9.30 14.40 -0.06
CA ARG A 46 -9.52 15.33 -1.18
C ARG A 46 -8.33 16.27 -1.45
N HIS A 47 -7.56 16.61 -0.42
CA HIS A 47 -6.51 17.62 -0.47
C HIS A 47 -5.18 17.11 0.10
N GLY A 48 -4.11 17.87 -0.15
CA GLY A 48 -2.76 17.58 0.31
C GLY A 48 -1.87 17.00 -0.79
N GLN A 49 -0.55 17.12 -0.60
CA GLN A 49 0.43 16.61 -1.55
C GLN A 49 0.51 15.08 -1.48
N ALA A 50 0.65 14.42 -2.63
CA ALA A 50 0.70 12.96 -2.72
C ALA A 50 1.83 12.36 -1.86
N GLN A 51 2.95 13.06 -1.72
CA GLN A 51 4.10 12.66 -0.91
C GLN A 51 3.74 12.57 0.59
N PHE A 52 2.94 13.51 1.10
CA PHE A 52 2.49 13.47 2.49
C PHE A 52 1.48 12.34 2.72
N LEU A 53 0.58 12.11 1.77
CA LEU A 53 -0.37 11.00 1.83
C LEU A 53 0.35 9.64 1.82
N ASP A 54 1.36 9.48 0.98
CA ASP A 54 2.22 8.30 0.96
C ASP A 54 2.96 8.11 2.29
N ALA A 55 3.59 9.16 2.81
CA ALA A 55 4.33 9.08 4.07
C ALA A 55 3.42 8.69 5.25
N ARG A 56 2.21 9.25 5.31
CA ARG A 56 1.18 8.87 6.29
C ARG A 56 0.77 7.40 6.13
N HIS A 57 0.51 6.95 4.90
CA HIS A 57 0.15 5.56 4.64
C HIS A 57 1.26 4.59 5.08
N ARG A 58 2.53 4.89 4.76
CA ARG A 58 3.68 4.06 5.18
C ARG A 58 3.83 3.94 6.69
N LYS A 59 3.45 4.97 7.46
CA LYS A 59 3.41 4.84 8.93
C LYS A 59 2.32 3.86 9.37
N HIS A 60 1.14 3.91 8.76
CA HIS A 60 0.04 3.01 9.09
C HIS A 60 0.32 1.56 8.67
N ALA A 61 0.89 1.34 7.49
CA ALA A 61 1.23 0.00 6.98
C ALA A 61 2.17 -0.79 7.92
N ARG A 62 2.93 -0.12 8.80
CA ARG A 62 3.79 -0.78 9.80
C ARG A 62 3.03 -1.33 10.99
N ILE A 63 1.84 -0.81 11.31
CA ILE A 63 1.07 -1.22 12.48
C ILE A 63 0.07 -2.33 12.15
N GLU A 64 -0.41 -2.39 10.91
CA GLU A 64 -1.37 -3.42 10.47
C GLU A 64 -0.88 -4.86 10.74
N PRO A 65 0.38 -5.25 10.42
CA PRO A 65 0.88 -6.57 10.76
C PRO A 65 0.88 -6.83 12.27
N LYS A 66 1.28 -5.83 13.08
CA LYS A 66 1.30 -5.96 14.54
C LYS A 66 -0.10 -6.19 15.11
N ILE A 67 -1.09 -5.44 14.61
CA ILE A 67 -2.48 -5.61 15.02
C ILE A 67 -2.99 -6.99 14.62
N ARG A 68 -2.66 -7.46 13.42
CA ARG A 68 -3.04 -8.80 12.96
C ARG A 68 -2.41 -9.90 13.82
N ASP A 69 -1.12 -9.78 14.12
CA ASP A 69 -0.40 -10.78 14.91
C ASP A 69 -0.90 -10.80 16.36
N GLN A 70 -1.17 -9.62 16.95
CA GLN A 70 -1.76 -9.49 18.27
C GLN A 70 -3.17 -10.13 18.34
N LYS A 71 -3.99 -9.93 17.30
CA LYS A 71 -5.29 -10.61 17.18
C LYS A 71 -5.13 -12.12 17.04
N ALA A 72 -4.13 -12.59 16.29
CA ALA A 72 -3.85 -14.01 16.10
C ALA A 72 -3.33 -14.68 17.38
N SER A 73 -2.60 -13.96 18.24
CA SER A 73 -2.07 -14.47 19.49
C SER A 73 -3.07 -14.48 20.66
N GLY A 74 -4.35 -14.16 20.40
CA GLY A 74 -5.40 -14.13 21.43
C GLY A 74 -5.31 -12.95 22.41
N MET A 75 -4.39 -12.00 22.19
CA MET A 75 -4.26 -10.79 23.00
C MET A 75 -5.33 -9.78 22.57
N ARG A 76 -6.53 -9.88 23.14
CA ARG A 76 -7.55 -8.84 22.96
C ARG A 76 -7.03 -7.55 23.58
N LEU A 77 -7.20 -6.42 22.88
CA LEU A 77 -6.85 -5.09 23.40
C LEU A 77 -7.46 -4.94 24.80
N LEU A 78 -6.63 -4.81 25.83
CA LEU A 78 -7.01 -4.23 27.11
C LEU A 78 -7.25 -2.73 26.91
#